data_AF-A0A0B4GP27-F1
#
_entry.id   AF-A0A0B4GP27-F1
#
_cell.length_a   1.000
_cell.length_b   1.000
_cell.length_c   1.000
_cell.angle_alpha   90.00
_cell.angle_beta   90.00
_cell.angle_gamma   90.00
#
_symmetry.space_group_name_H-M   'P 1'
#
loop_
_entity.id
_entity.type
_entity.pdbx_description
1 polymer ?
#
loop_
_entity_poly.entity_id
_entity_poly.type
_entity_poly.pdbx_seq_one_letter_code
_entity_poly.pdbx_strand_id
1 'polypeptide(L)'
;MLKILVQTGTEIAESQLEATDPLRLGLALNYAVFYYEIQQEADLAFRHAQKAIDDGIAELNSLSEEEFCDAVFVIRLLTDNLALWKHSDTDEREPQPSART
;
A
#
# COMPACT_ATOMS: atom_id res chain seq x y z
N MET A 1 4.26 -1.68 19.84
CA MET A 1 4.92 -0.37 19.65
C MET A 1 4.90 0.05 18.18
N LEU A 2 5.30 -0.81 17.23
CA LEU A 2 5.21 -0.53 15.78
C LEU A 2 3.78 -0.17 15.30
N LYS A 3 2.77 -0.94 15.71
CA LYS A 3 1.35 -0.73 15.34
C LYS A 3 0.82 0.68 15.65
N ILE A 4 1.08 1.17 16.87
CA ILE A 4 0.57 2.48 17.32
C ILE A 4 1.20 3.60 16.49
N LEU A 5 2.49 3.49 16.18
CA LEU A 5 3.22 4.54 15.49
C LEU A 5 2.82 4.66 14.02
N VAL A 6 2.63 3.52 13.35
CA VAL A 6 2.16 3.52 11.95
C VAL A 6 0.70 3.97 11.87
N GLN A 7 -0.18 3.45 12.72
CA GLN A 7 -1.61 3.79 12.67
C GLN A 7 -1.88 5.26 13.03
N THR A 8 -1.31 5.74 14.14
CA THR A 8 -1.45 7.16 14.55
C THR A 8 -0.75 8.09 13.54
N GLY A 9 0.41 7.66 13.01
CA GLY A 9 1.13 8.42 11.99
C GLY A 9 0.32 8.58 10.71
N THR A 10 -0.29 7.50 10.21
CA THR A 10 -1.16 7.53 9.03
C THR A 10 -2.39 8.40 9.26
N GLU A 11 -3.07 8.30 10.41
CA GLU A 11 -4.23 9.15 10.73
C GLU A 11 -3.88 10.65 10.74
N ILE A 12 -2.74 11.01 11.33
CA ILE A 12 -2.26 12.40 11.35
C ILE A 12 -1.92 12.85 9.93
N ALA A 13 -1.20 12.03 9.16
CA ALA A 13 -0.82 12.34 7.78
C ALA A 13 -2.03 12.54 6.88
N GLU A 14 -3.07 11.69 6.99
CA GLU A 14 -4.32 11.84 6.24
C GLU A 14 -5.06 13.15 6.56
N SER A 15 -4.87 13.71 7.76
CA SER A 15 -5.51 14.95 8.19
C SER A 15 -4.72 16.22 7.87
N GLN A 16 -3.40 16.12 7.66
CA GLN A 16 -2.51 17.28 7.56
C GLN A 16 -1.75 17.39 6.23
N LEU A 17 -1.71 16.32 5.44
CA LEU A 17 -0.91 16.25 4.22
C LEU A 17 -1.79 15.89 3.02
N GLU A 18 -1.48 16.47 1.86
CA GLU A 18 -2.13 16.15 0.58
C GLU A 18 -1.87 14.68 0.20
N ALA A 19 -2.73 14.08 -0.64
CA ALA A 19 -2.63 12.65 -0.95
C ALA A 19 -1.34 12.28 -1.70
N THR A 20 -0.72 13.26 -2.35
CA THR A 20 0.53 13.14 -3.10
C THR A 20 1.78 13.35 -2.25
N ASP A 21 1.63 13.79 -0.99
CA ASP A 21 2.76 14.06 -0.12
C ASP A 21 3.57 12.77 0.11
N PRO A 22 4.90 12.77 -0.15
CA PRO A 22 5.73 11.57 -0.03
C PRO A 22 5.72 10.94 1.36
N LEU A 23 5.56 11.73 2.43
CA LEU A 23 5.46 11.23 3.79
C LEU A 23 4.13 10.52 4.02
N ARG A 24 3.02 11.07 3.51
CA ARG A 24 1.70 10.42 3.58
C ARG A 24 1.67 9.13 2.78
N LEU A 25 2.17 9.15 1.54
CA LEU A 25 2.27 7.95 0.70
C LEU A 25 3.19 6.89 1.32
N GLY A 26 4.31 7.30 1.90
CA GLY A 26 5.23 6.41 2.61
C GLY A 26 4.61 5.78 3.87
N LEU A 27 3.82 6.54 4.63
CA LEU A 27 3.07 6.02 5.77
C LEU A 27 1.96 5.06 5.32
N ALA A 28 1.25 5.36 4.23
CA ALA A 28 0.25 4.46 3.65
C ALA A 28 0.86 3.13 3.20
N LEU A 29 2.06 3.17 2.59
CA LEU A 29 2.82 1.98 2.24
C LEU A 29 3.15 1.13 3.49
N ASN A 30 3.75 1.75 4.51
CA ASN A 30 4.09 1.05 5.75
C ASN A 30 2.84 0.48 6.45
N TYR A 31 1.71 1.17 6.35
CA TYR A 31 0.43 0.71 6.89
C TYR A 31 -0.09 -0.52 6.13
N ALA A 32 -0.03 -0.51 4.80
CA ALA A 32 -0.41 -1.67 4.00
C ALA A 32 0.50 -2.89 4.27
N VAL A 33 1.81 -2.69 4.31
CA VAL A 33 2.79 -3.75 4.66
C VAL A 33 2.51 -4.32 6.05
N PHE A 34 2.18 -3.48 7.04
CA PHE A 34 1.81 -3.93 8.38
C PHE A 34 0.58 -4.85 8.37
N TYR A 35 -0.47 -4.51 7.63
CA TYR A 35 -1.64 -5.38 7.50
C TYR A 35 -1.31 -6.71 6.83
N TYR A 36 -0.46 -6.68 5.80
CA TYR A 36 -0.09 -7.87 5.05
C TYR A 36 0.81 -8.80 5.87
N GLU A 37 1.99 -8.32 6.29
CA GLU A 37 3.02 -9.17 6.91
C GLU A 37 2.73 -9.48 8.38
N ILE A 38 2.20 -8.52 9.14
CA ILE A 38 2.08 -8.65 10.60
C ILE A 38 0.69 -9.11 11.01
N GLN A 39 -0.37 -8.51 10.45
CA GLN A 39 -1.75 -8.86 10.81
C GLN A 39 -2.30 -10.03 10.01
N GLN A 40 -1.61 -10.44 8.92
CA GLN A 40 -2.06 -11.52 8.02
C GLN A 40 -3.46 -11.23 7.44
N GLU A 41 -3.79 -9.95 7.29
CA GLU A 41 -5.08 -9.46 6.77
C GLU A 41 -4.86 -8.86 5.36
N ALA A 42 -4.55 -9.73 4.40
CA ALA A 42 -4.20 -9.33 3.05
C ALA A 42 -5.26 -8.42 2.39
N ASP A 43 -6.56 -8.75 2.53
CA ASP A 43 -7.65 -7.94 1.97
C ASP A 43 -7.63 -6.48 2.43
N LEU A 44 -7.30 -6.23 3.70
CA LEU A 44 -7.22 -4.88 4.25
C LEU A 44 -5.96 -4.16 3.76
N ALA A 45 -4.82 -4.86 3.69
CA ALA A 45 -3.61 -4.33 3.07
C ALA A 45 -3.86 -3.87 1.63
N PHE A 46 -4.54 -4.71 0.84
CA PHE A 46 -4.92 -4.40 -0.55
C PHE A 46 -5.81 -3.16 -0.65
N ARG A 47 -6.83 -3.05 0.20
CA ARG A 47 -7.73 -1.88 0.19
C ARG A 47 -6.99 -0.60 0.57
N HIS A 48 -6.14 -0.65 1.59
CA HIS A 48 -5.38 0.53 2.03
C HIS A 48 -4.37 0.98 0.97
N ALA A 49 -3.63 0.06 0.37
CA ALA A 49 -2.70 0.37 -0.71
C ALA A 49 -3.43 0.90 -1.96
N GLN A 50 -4.54 0.26 -2.37
CA GLN A 50 -5.31 0.70 -3.55
C GLN A 50 -5.89 2.10 -3.35
N LYS A 51 -6.45 2.39 -2.17
CA LYS A 51 -6.95 3.72 -1.84
C LYS A 51 -5.85 4.78 -1.94
N ALA A 52 -4.67 4.52 -1.39
CA ALA A 52 -3.56 5.46 -1.45
C ALA A 52 -3.08 5.73 -2.89
N ILE A 53 -3.09 4.70 -3.74
CA ILE A 53 -2.79 4.84 -5.17
C ILE A 53 -3.85 5.69 -5.87
N ASP A 54 -5.13 5.39 -5.66
CA ASP A 54 -6.24 6.07 -6.32
C ASP A 54 -6.31 7.55 -5.90
N ASP A 55 -6.18 7.83 -4.59
CA ASP A 55 -6.13 9.18 -4.03
C ASP A 55 -4.91 9.95 -4.58
N GLY A 56 -3.73 9.32 -4.60
CA GLY A 56 -2.51 9.93 -5.13
C GLY A 56 -2.62 10.26 -6.63
N ILE A 57 -3.11 9.34 -7.46
CA ILE A 57 -3.28 9.55 -8.90
C ILE A 57 -4.24 10.70 -9.21
N ALA A 58 -5.30 10.85 -8.41
CA ALA A 58 -6.30 11.91 -8.62
C ALA A 58 -5.70 13.32 -8.49
N GLU A 59 -4.69 13.48 -7.64
CA GLU A 59 -4.06 14.77 -7.32
C GLU A 59 -2.73 15.02 -8.07
N LEU A 60 -2.23 14.05 -8.84
CA LEU A 60 -0.96 14.17 -9.59
C LEU A 60 -0.95 15.35 -10.58
N ASN A 61 -2.10 15.69 -11.18
CA ASN A 61 -2.17 16.73 -12.23
C ASN A 61 -1.94 18.16 -11.70
N SER A 62 -1.98 18.38 -10.39
CA SER A 62 -1.79 19.68 -9.75
C SER A 62 -0.38 19.94 -9.21
N LEU A 63 0.55 18.99 -9.38
CA LEU A 63 1.88 19.04 -8.78
C LEU A 63 2.92 19.75 -9.67
N SER A 64 3.97 20.26 -9.03
CA SER A 64 5.22 20.62 -9.73
C SER A 64 5.96 19.37 -10.22
N GLU A 65 6.94 19.54 -11.12
CA GLU A 65 7.70 18.42 -11.71
C GLU A 65 8.48 17.61 -10.66
N GLU A 66 9.01 18.27 -9.62
CA GLU A 66 9.74 17.63 -8.53
C GLU A 66 8.79 16.82 -7.63
N GLU A 67 7.69 17.43 -7.19
CA GLU A 67 6.65 16.76 -6.39
C GLU A 67 6.00 15.59 -7.16
N PHE A 68 5.82 15.75 -8.47
CA PHE A 68 5.30 14.69 -9.34
C PHE A 68 6.25 13.51 -9.41
N CYS A 69 7.56 13.75 -9.56
CA CYS A 69 8.56 12.67 -9.57
C CYS A 69 8.54 11.87 -8.27
N ASP A 70 8.49 12.56 -7.13
CA ASP A 70 8.48 11.93 -5.81
C ASP A 70 7.19 11.13 -5.56
N ALA A 71 6.03 11.73 -5.87
CA ALA A 71 4.73 11.06 -5.71
C ALA A 71 4.63 9.80 -6.58
N VAL A 72 5.06 9.88 -7.86
CA VAL A 72 5.05 8.74 -8.78
C VAL A 72 5.98 7.62 -8.30
N PHE A 73 7.15 7.96 -7.74
CA PHE A 73 8.07 6.97 -7.20
C PHE A 73 7.42 6.16 -6.06
N VAL A 74 6.76 6.81 -5.11
CA VAL A 74 6.13 6.10 -3.98
C VAL A 74 4.87 5.34 -4.42
N ILE A 75 4.05 5.89 -5.31
CA ILE A 75 2.89 5.19 -5.91
C ILE A 75 3.34 3.93 -6.66
N ARG A 76 4.50 4.00 -7.34
CA ARG A 76 5.07 2.83 -8.02
C ARG A 76 5.47 1.74 -7.03
N LEU A 77 6.11 2.11 -5.91
CA LEU A 77 6.44 1.16 -4.85
C LEU A 77 5.19 0.48 -4.27
N LEU A 78 4.11 1.24 -4.04
CA LEU A 78 2.81 0.67 -3.63
C LEU A 78 2.28 -0.35 -4.66
N THR A 79 2.37 -0.01 -5.94
CA THR A 79 1.93 -0.89 -7.04
C THR A 79 2.76 -2.17 -7.11
N ASP A 80 4.07 -2.09 -6.95
CA ASP A 80 4.97 -3.24 -6.97
C ASP A 80 4.73 -4.16 -5.76
N ASN A 81 4.47 -3.59 -4.57
CA ASN A 81 4.07 -4.36 -3.39
C ASN A 81 2.73 -5.11 -3.61
N LEU A 82 1.72 -4.44 -4.18
CA LEU A 82 0.45 -5.09 -4.50
C LEU A 82 0.61 -6.22 -5.52
N ALA A 83 1.48 -6.04 -6.52
CA ALA A 83 1.76 -7.08 -7.51
C ALA A 83 2.42 -8.28 -6.84
N LEU A 84 3.41 -8.06 -5.97
CA LEU A 84 4.09 -9.12 -5.22
C LEU A 84 3.09 -9.96 -4.42
N TRP A 85 2.25 -9.32 -3.62
CA TRP A 85 1.26 -10.00 -2.77
C TRP A 85 0.24 -10.81 -3.57
N LYS A 86 -0.18 -10.31 -4.74
CA LYS A 86 -1.09 -11.06 -5.63
C LYS A 86 -0.47 -12.34 -6.15
N HIS A 87 0.83 -12.34 -6.45
CA HIS A 87 1.53 -13.53 -6.92
C HIS A 87 1.69 -14.56 -5.79
N SER A 88 2.03 -14.11 -4.57
CA SER A 88 2.12 -14.97 -3.38
C SER A 88 0.79 -15.65 -3.05
N ASP A 89 -0.32 -14.91 -3.08
CA ASP A 89 -1.67 -15.46 -2.87
C ASP A 89 -2.12 -16.44 -3.97
N THR A 90 -1.53 -16.35 -5.17
CA THR A 90 -1.85 -17.22 -6.30
C THR A 90 -1.10 -18.55 -6.22
N ASP A 91 0.17 -18.54 -5.77
CA ASP A 91 0.96 -19.75 -5.55
C ASP A 91 0.41 -20.62 -4.40
N GLU A 92 -0.16 -20.03 -3.35
CA GLU A 92 -0.78 -20.80 -2.25
C GLU A 92 -2.14 -21.40 -2.61
N ARG A 93 -2.79 -20.94 -3.69
CA ARG A 93 -4.11 -21.41 -4.16
C ARG A 93 -4.03 -22.47 -5.26
N GLU A 94 -2.86 -23.03 -5.55
CA GLU A 94 -2.82 -24.23 -6.37
C GLU A 94 -3.44 -25.42 -5.61
N PRO A 95 -4.50 -26.07 -6.13
CA PRO A 95 -5.03 -27.26 -5.51
C PRO A 95 -3.98 -28.36 -5.60
N GLN A 96 -3.40 -28.73 -4.45
CA GLN A 96 -2.63 -29.97 -4.28
C GLN A 96 -3.39 -31.10 -4.98
N PRO A 97 -2.82 -31.79 -6.00
CA PRO A 97 -3.51 -32.87 -6.67
C PRO A 97 -3.77 -33.94 -5.62
N SER A 98 -5.04 -34.13 -5.29
CA SER A 98 -5.47 -35.13 -4.33
C SER A 98 -4.92 -36.48 -4.77
N ALA A 99 -3.97 -37.01 -4.01
CA ALA A 99 -3.56 -38.40 -4.12
C ALA A 99 -4.81 -39.26 -3.90
N ARG A 100 -5.42 -39.72 -5.00
CA ARG A 100 -6.44 -40.76 -4.99
C ARG A 100 -5.79 -42.02 -5.55
N THR A 101 -5.46 -42.88 -4.59
CA THR A 101 -5.49 -44.35 -4.58
C THR A 101 -5.04 -45.10 -5.83
#